data_AF-A0A7C7UFZ2-F1
#
_entry.id   AF-A0A7C7UFZ2-F1
#
_cell.length_a   1.000
_cell.length_b   1.000
_cell.length_c   1.000
_cell.angle_alpha   90.00
_cell.angle_beta   90.00
_cell.angle_gamma   90.00
#
_symmetry.space_group_name_H-M   'P 1'
#
loop_
_entity.id
_entity.type
_entity.pdbx_description
1 polymer ?
#
loop_
_entity_poly.entity_id
_entity_poly.type
_entity_poly.pdbx_seq_one_letter_code
_entity_poly.pdbx_strand_id
1 'polypeptide(L)' 'MTMIILDRLDRKERQSILIHPAEGLDPAMTVAELFASGPIKVVITKAREGDVGIGIDVPGSLCVIQPELFSAGICSG' A
#
# COMPACT_ATOMS: atom_id res chain seq x y z
N MET A 1 -0.54 -0.90 -12.09
CA MET A 1 -1.09 0.21 -11.30
C MET A 1 -2.28 -0.37 -10.56
N THR A 2 -2.11 -0.61 -9.26
CA THR A 2 -3.09 -1.32 -8.43
C THR A 2 -3.58 -0.37 -7.37
N MET A 3 -4.88 -0.05 -7.41
CA MET A 3 -5.50 0.83 -6.43
C MET A 3 -6.10 -0.01 -5.32
N ILE A 4 -5.52 0.07 -4.12
CA ILE A 4 -6.03 -0.61 -2.93
C ILE A 4 -6.79 0.43 -2.10
N ILE A 5 -8.08 0.16 -1.87
CA ILE A 5 -8.94 1.00 -1.02
C ILE A 5 -9.02 0.30 0.34
N LEU A 6 -8.46 0.94 1.37
CA LEU A 6 -8.63 0.49 2.74
C LEU A 6 -9.83 1.24 3.33
N ASP A 7 -10.99 0.58 3.29
CA ASP A 7 -12.30 1.15 3.69
C ASP A 7 -12.49 1.23 5.21
N ARG A 8 -11.61 0.62 5.99
CA ARG A 8 -11.73 0.56 7.45
C ARG A 8 -10.38 0.57 8.13
N LEU A 9 -9.80 1.76 8.30
CA LEU A 9 -8.96 2.01 9.46
C LEU A 9 -9.90 2.60 10.53
N ASP A 10 -10.51 1.73 11.36
CA ASP A 10 -11.20 2.17 12.57
C ASP A 10 -10.17 2.95 13.40
N ARG A 11 -10.24 4.28 13.36
CA ARG A 11 -9.23 5.15 13.93
C ARG A 11 -9.27 5.09 15.45
N LYS A 12 -8.57 4.11 16.00
CA LYS A 12 -7.64 4.44 17.08
C LYS A 12 -6.43 5.06 16.41
N GLU A 13 -6.07 6.27 16.85
CA GLU A 13 -4.79 6.89 16.55
C GLU A 13 -3.67 5.83 16.60
N ARG A 14 -2.70 5.87 15.65
CA ARG A 14 -1.49 4.99 15.56
C ARG A 14 -1.61 3.68 14.76
N GLN A 15 -2.45 3.62 13.72
CA GLN A 15 -2.34 2.54 12.72
C GLN A 15 -1.41 2.95 11.57
N SER A 16 -0.50 2.05 11.19
CA SER A 16 0.44 2.23 10.09
C SER A 16 0.06 1.36 8.89
N ILE A 17 0.66 1.64 7.74
CA ILE A 17 0.53 0.84 6.52
C ILE A 17 1.96 0.49 6.11
N LEU A 18 2.18 -0.77 5.73
CA LEU A 18 3.46 -1.26 5.25
C LEU A 18 3.44 -1.28 3.73
N ILE A 19 4.46 -0.68 3.12
CA ILE A 19 4.72 -0.77 1.69
C ILE A 19 6.03 -1.53 1.53
N HIS A 20 6.01 -2.65 0.80
CA HIS A 20 7.18 -3.49 0.60
C HIS A 20 7.27 -4.02 -0.83
N PRO A 21 8.45 -4.45 -1.30
CA PRO A 21 8.59 -5.18 -2.56
C PRO A 21 7.60 -6.35 -2.64
N ALA A 22 6.90 -6.48 -3.77
CA ALA A 22 6.10 -7.66 -4.06
C ALA A 22 6.99 -8.91 -4.13
N GLU A 23 6.41 -10.09 -3.88
CA GLU A 23 7.15 -11.34 -4.08
C GLU A 23 7.58 -11.47 -5.54
N GLY A 24 8.86 -11.80 -5.75
CA GLY A 24 9.44 -11.91 -7.08
C GLY A 24 9.90 -10.58 -7.70
N LEU A 25 9.90 -9.47 -6.95
CA LEU A 25 10.59 -8.26 -7.40
C LEU A 25 12.08 -8.57 -7.59
N ASP A 26 12.60 -8.28 -8.78
CA ASP A 26 14.02 -8.42 -9.08
C ASP A 26 14.84 -7.52 -8.12
N PRO A 27 15.71 -8.08 -7.27
CA PRO A 27 16.53 -7.30 -6.34
C PRO A 27 17.53 -6.37 -7.06
N ALA A 28 17.80 -6.60 -8.35
CA ALA A 28 18.65 -5.74 -9.16
C ALA A 28 17.86 -4.58 -9.82
N MET A 29 16.53 -4.55 -9.71
CA MET A 29 15.71 -3.47 -10.28
C MET A 29 16.11 -2.11 -9.67
N THR A 30 16.33 -1.14 -10.54
CA THR A 30 16.66 0.22 -10.12
C THR A 30 15.42 0.95 -9.59
N VAL A 31 15.64 1.96 -8.74
CA VAL A 31 14.57 2.84 -8.26
C VAL A 31 13.87 3.55 -9.43
N ALA A 32 14.63 3.92 -10.48
CA ALA A 32 14.04 4.56 -11.66
C ALA A 32 13.05 3.63 -12.38
N GLU A 33 13.37 2.35 -12.51
CA GLU A 33 12.47 1.35 -13.10
C GLU A 33 11.26 1.09 -12.21
N LEU A 34 11.46 1.01 -10.89
CA LEU A 34 10.39 0.82 -9.92
C LEU A 34 9.31 1.91 -10.04
N PHE A 35 9.73 3.16 -10.20
CA PHE A 35 8.85 4.33 -10.31
C PHE A 35 8.56 4.75 -11.75
N ALA A 36 8.97 3.96 -12.76
CA ALA A 36 8.72 4.28 -14.17
C ALA A 36 7.21 4.35 -14.48
N SER A 37 6.39 3.60 -13.74
CA SER A 37 4.92 3.63 -13.84
C SER A 37 4.26 4.80 -13.10
N GLY A 38 5.04 5.61 -12.37
CA GLY A 38 4.57 6.75 -11.60
C GLY A 38 4.93 6.68 -10.10
N PRO A 39 4.67 7.75 -9.35
CA PRO A 39 4.93 7.81 -7.92
C PRO A 39 3.94 6.95 -7.12
N ILE A 40 4.28 6.66 -5.86
CA ILE A 40 3.30 6.20 -4.88
C ILE A 40 2.39 7.37 -4.53
N LYS A 41 1.07 7.22 -4.74
CA LYS A 41 0.07 8.24 -4.43
C LYS A 41 -0.80 7.78 -3.27
N VAL A 42 -0.85 8.59 -2.22
CA VAL A 42 -1.74 8.38 -1.08
C VAL A 42 -2.84 9.44 -1.13
N VAL A 43 -4.10 9.01 -1.08
CA VAL A 43 -5.27 9.88 -1.15
C VAL A 43 -6.21 9.56 0.00
N ILE A 44 -6.73 10.59 0.66
CA ILE A 44 -7.83 10.44 1.60
C ILE A 44 -9.11 10.30 0.76
N THR A 45 -9.69 9.11 0.71
CA THR A 45 -10.89 8.81 -0.10
C THR A 45 -12.17 9.19 0.63
N LYS A 46 -12.15 9.19 1.97
CA LYS A 46 -13.27 9.53 2.82
C LYS A 46 -12.76 10.05 4.16
N ALA A 47 -13.38 11.11 4.67
CA ALA A 47 -13.16 11.56 6.04
C ALA A 47 -14.52 11.78 6.70
N ARG A 48 -14.84 10.98 7.72
CA ARG A 48 -15.98 11.16 8.61
C ARG A 48 -15.48 11.17 10.06
N GLU A 49 -16.31 11.62 11.00
CA GLU A 49 -15.93 11.56 12.41
C GLU A 49 -15.57 10.12 12.82
N GLY A 50 -14.33 9.91 13.25
CA GLY A 50 -13.81 8.62 13.69
C GLY A 50 -13.39 7.63 12.58
N ASP A 51 -13.59 7.95 11.31
CA ASP A 51 -13.32 7.05 10.18
C ASP A 51 -12.65 7.81 9.01
N VAL A 52 -11.52 7.29 8.55
CA VAL A 52 -10.82 7.84 7.38
C VAL A 52 -10.47 6.73 6.41
N GLY A 53 -11.05 6.81 5.22
CA GLY A 53 -10.67 5.98 4.09
C GLY A 53 -9.37 6.49 3.47
N ILE A 54 -8.45 5.57 3.24
CA ILE A 54 -7.17 5.84 2.57
C ILE A 54 -7.14 4.99 1.29
N GLY A 55 -6.97 5.64 0.15
CA GLY A 55 -6.64 5.01 -1.12
C GLY A 55 -5.14 5.12 -1.36
N ILE A 56 -4.51 4.01 -1.74
CA ILE A 56 -3.10 3.98 -2.11
C ILE A 56 -2.98 3.43 -3.52
N ASP A 57 -2.32 4.21 -4.37
CA ASP A 57 -1.91 3.82 -5.71
C ASP A 57 -0.39 3.58 -5.70
N VAL A 58 0.01 2.37 -6.05
CA VAL A 58 1.41 1.95 -6.07
C VAL A 58 1.73 1.22 -7.38
N PRO A 59 3.01 1.27 -7.81
CA PRO A 59 3.54 0.33 -8.80
C PRO A 59 3.21 -1.11 -8.41
N GLY A 60 2.88 -1.97 -9.40
CA GLY A 60 2.53 -3.38 -9.14
C GLY A 60 3.70 -4.22 -8.60
N SER A 61 4.91 -3.67 -8.66
CA SER A 61 6.13 -4.16 -8.03
C SER A 61 6.17 -3.96 -6.51
N LEU A 62 5.23 -3.20 -5.94
CA LEU A 62 5.09 -2.95 -4.51
C LEU A 62 3.75 -3.51 -4.01
N CYS A 63 3.78 -4.03 -2.80
CA CYS A 63 2.61 -4.48 -2.07
C CYS A 63 2.31 -3.54 -0.91
N VAL A 64 1.02 -3.41 -0.58
CA VAL A 64 0.50 -2.60 0.52
C VAL A 64 -0.25 -3.53 1.48
N ILE A 65 0.19 -3.59 2.73
CA ILE A 65 -0.40 -4.44 3.77
C ILE A 65 -0.60 -3.66 5.07
N GLN A 66 -1.66 -3.99 5.81
CA GLN A 66 -1.84 -3.58 7.19
C GLN A 66 -0.92 -4.41 8.12
N PRO A 67 -0.18 -3.81 9.06
CA PRO A 67 0.76 -4.52 9.94
C PRO A 67 0.17 -5.75 10.65
N GLU A 68 -1.10 -5.68 11.05
CA GLU A 68 -1.83 -6.78 11.69
C GLU A 68 -2.10 -7.98 10.78
N LEU A 69 -2.11 -7.76 9.46
CA LEU A 69 -2.26 -8.79 8.43
C LEU A 69 -0.92 -9.28 7.88
N PHE A 70 0.20 -8.71 8.36
CA PHE A 70 1.54 -9.15 8.01
C PHE A 70 1.89 -10.45 8.75
N SER A 71 1.14 -11.52 8.49
CA SER A 71 1.59 -12.90 8.68
C SER A 71 2.15 -13.37 7.34
N ALA A 72 3.42 -13.77 7.32
CA ALA A 72 4.17 -14.15 6.13
C ALA A 72 3.32 -14.83 5.03
N GLY A 73 3.12 -14.15 3.89
CA GLY A 73 2.71 -14.81 2.65
C GLY A 73 1.38 -14.39 2.00
N ILE A 74 0.95 -13.12 2.07
CA ILE A 74 -0.23 -12.67 1.27
C ILE A 74 0.08 -11.38 0.53
N CYS A 75 1.02 -11.43 -0.40
CA CYS A 75 1.18 -10.41 -1.45
C CYS A 75 1.31 -11.12 -2.79
N SER A 76 0.22 -11.74 -3.23
CA SER A 76 0.09 -12.21 -4.60
C SER A 76 -0.23 -11.01 -5.48
N GLY A 77 0.78 -10.53 -6.20
CA GLY A 77 0.61 -9.58 -7.31
C GLY A 77 -0.12 -10.22 -8.49
#